data_AF-A0A3S3SMC0-F1
#
_entry.id   AF-A0A3S3SMC0-F1
#
_cell.length_a   1.000
_cell.length_b   1.000
_cell.length_c   1.000
_cell.angle_alpha   90.00
_cell.angle_beta   90.00
_cell.angle_gamma   90.00
#
_symmetry.space_group_name_H-M   'P 1'
#
loop_
_entity.id
_entity.type
_entity.pdbx_description
1 polymer ?
#
loop_
_entity_poly.entity_id
_entity_poly.type
_entity_poly.pdbx_seq_one_letter_code
_entity_poly.pdbx_strand_id
1 'polypeptide(L)'
;MTQGGISYFGIRHHGPGSAGSLVKALQELQPVAVLIEGPVDASPLLPLLASPDMKPPVALLCYPEDDPAATSFWPFAEFSPEYQAALWAVANKAALRFIDLPSAARLAEKAAEAAADTEAAEAEAKDEQGEEPTRVQDPIGTLARAAGYEDGESWWSDIIEQNPEPGPIFAAIADAMTTLRDGEGSIGRLEAMREAHMRLEIAAARKEFDGPMAVVCGAWHVPALQAGHTQKSDQALLKGIGRRKTTMTYAPWTGPRLALGYGYGAGVVAPGWCKHLWQTRGQDDASVLWLARIASVLRAKGHMISTASLIEAERLARALAAIRERPKPGFEELRDASVSALFNGEALLWKMVEAELLLGADVGEIPPDTPLAPLIDDLQRNQKAARLKPEALERELSVDLRSESGLFRSTLLHRLNVLGVDWGRLT
;
A
#
# COMPACT_ATOMS: atom_id res chain seq x y z
N MET A 1 23.08 -5.24 12.26
CA MET A 1 21.67 -4.84 12.52
C MET A 1 21.00 -5.61 13.66
N THR A 2 21.65 -6.62 14.26
CA THR A 2 21.18 -7.31 15.46
C THR A 2 21.54 -6.51 16.72
N GLN A 3 20.63 -5.68 17.23
CA GLN A 3 20.77 -5.13 18.59
C GLN A 3 20.05 -6.06 19.56
N GLY A 4 20.80 -6.77 20.38
CA GLY A 4 20.23 -7.58 21.48
C GLY A 4 19.27 -8.70 21.05
N GLY A 5 19.46 -9.27 19.84
CA GLY A 5 18.62 -10.33 19.28
C GLY A 5 17.50 -9.84 18.35
N ILE A 6 17.37 -8.53 18.13
CA ILE A 6 16.32 -7.95 17.29
C ILE A 6 16.95 -7.38 16.00
N SER A 7 16.35 -7.73 14.87
CA SER A 7 16.66 -7.18 13.55
C SER A 7 15.50 -6.29 13.08
N TYR A 8 15.83 -5.10 12.59
CA TYR A 8 14.85 -4.13 12.07
C TYR A 8 14.91 -4.09 10.55
N PHE A 9 13.74 -4.21 9.93
CA PHE A 9 13.53 -4.20 8.50
C PHE A 9 12.64 -3.01 8.13
N GLY A 10 13.30 -1.91 7.75
CA GLY A 10 12.64 -0.72 7.22
C GLY A 10 12.13 -0.99 5.82
N ILE A 11 10.82 -0.90 5.61
CA ILE A 11 10.17 -1.21 4.35
C ILE A 11 9.39 -0.03 3.80
N ARG A 12 9.01 -0.14 2.53
CA ARG A 12 7.84 0.54 1.97
C ARG A 12 6.68 -0.46 1.94
N HIS A 13 5.49 -0.04 2.37
CA HIS A 13 4.30 -0.89 2.51
C HIS A 13 3.92 -1.68 1.25
N HIS A 14 4.28 -1.16 0.08
CA HIS A 14 4.01 -1.74 -1.23
C HIS A 14 5.27 -1.63 -2.10
N GLY A 15 5.99 -2.74 -2.25
CA GLY A 15 7.29 -2.75 -2.93
C GLY A 15 7.74 -4.17 -3.25
N PRO A 16 7.81 -4.58 -4.54
CA PRO A 16 8.18 -5.94 -4.92
C PRO A 16 9.62 -6.32 -4.54
N GLY A 17 10.58 -5.39 -4.64
CA GLY A 17 11.96 -5.62 -4.24
C GLY A 17 12.15 -5.57 -2.72
N SER A 18 11.45 -4.66 -2.04
CA SER A 18 11.37 -4.63 -0.57
C SER A 18 10.82 -5.95 -0.02
N ALA A 19 9.74 -6.46 -0.61
CA ALA A 19 9.14 -7.73 -0.23
C ALA A 19 10.07 -8.92 -0.49
N GLY A 20 10.76 -8.94 -1.64
CA GLY A 20 11.72 -9.98 -1.98
C GLY A 20 12.91 -10.02 -1.02
N SER A 21 13.46 -8.85 -0.71
CA SER A 21 14.58 -8.69 0.21
C SER A 21 14.18 -9.06 1.64
N LEU A 22 12.96 -8.72 2.07
CA LEU A 22 12.46 -9.11 3.39
C LEU A 22 12.29 -10.63 3.51
N VAL A 23 11.69 -11.29 2.52
CA VAL A 23 11.55 -12.76 2.54
C VAL A 23 12.92 -13.44 2.65
N LYS A 24 13.92 -12.97 1.89
CA LYS A 24 15.29 -13.48 1.98
C LYS A 24 15.88 -13.26 3.38
N ALA A 25 15.73 -12.07 3.94
CA ALA A 25 16.24 -11.74 5.26
C ALA A 25 15.57 -12.56 6.38
N LEU A 26 14.26 -12.81 6.30
CA LEU A 26 13.55 -13.70 7.22
C LEU A 26 14.04 -15.14 7.10
N GLN A 27 14.28 -15.62 5.88
CA GLN A 27 14.82 -16.95 5.63
C GLN A 27 16.22 -17.12 6.22
N GLU A 28 17.07 -16.10 6.18
CA GLU A 28 18.41 -16.11 6.78
C GLU A 28 18.36 -15.97 8.31
N LEU A 29 17.51 -15.08 8.82
CA LEU A 29 17.42 -14.78 10.26
C LEU A 29 16.74 -15.90 11.06
N GLN A 30 15.78 -16.62 10.45
CA GLN A 30 14.93 -17.61 11.13
C GLN A 30 14.35 -17.11 12.46
N PRO A 31 13.63 -15.96 12.47
CA PRO A 31 13.15 -15.36 13.71
C PRO A 31 12.09 -16.22 14.41
N VAL A 32 12.13 -16.25 15.74
CA VAL A 32 11.10 -16.88 16.59
C VAL A 32 9.84 -16.02 16.69
N ALA A 33 9.96 -14.71 16.43
CA ALA A 33 8.84 -13.78 16.36
C ALA A 33 9.01 -12.74 15.24
N VAL A 34 7.92 -12.48 14.52
CA VAL A 34 7.79 -11.45 13.49
C VAL A 34 6.78 -10.41 13.99
N LEU A 35 7.28 -9.19 14.19
CA LEU A 35 6.57 -8.03 14.71
C LEU A 35 6.35 -7.06 13.56
N ILE A 36 5.10 -6.81 13.19
CA ILE A 36 4.73 -6.00 12.01
C ILE A 36 4.12 -4.68 12.49
N GLU A 37 4.47 -3.57 11.85
CA GLU A 37 3.76 -2.30 12.03
C GLU A 37 2.30 -2.45 11.61
N GLY A 38 1.41 -2.16 12.54
CA GLY A 38 -0.03 -2.23 12.36
C GLY A 38 -0.72 -2.26 13.72
N PRO A 39 -2.05 -2.14 13.77
CA PRO A 39 -2.75 -1.96 15.02
C PRO A 39 -2.72 -3.23 15.89
N VAL A 40 -2.14 -3.14 17.10
CA VAL A 40 -1.90 -4.31 17.97
C VAL A 40 -3.16 -5.13 18.27
N ASP A 41 -4.32 -4.48 18.36
CA ASP A 41 -5.63 -5.09 18.61
C ASP A 41 -6.16 -5.92 17.42
N ALA A 42 -5.57 -5.78 16.23
CA ALA A 42 -5.81 -6.65 15.08
C ALA A 42 -4.91 -7.89 15.01
N SER A 43 -3.94 -8.06 15.93
CA SER A 43 -3.00 -9.19 15.89
C SER A 43 -3.67 -10.55 15.74
N PRO A 44 -4.82 -10.86 16.40
CA PRO A 44 -5.50 -12.14 16.23
C PRO A 44 -5.99 -12.43 14.79
N LEU A 45 -6.12 -11.40 13.95
CA LEU A 45 -6.56 -11.53 12.55
C LEU A 45 -5.40 -11.83 11.60
N LEU A 46 -4.15 -11.51 11.96
CA LEU A 46 -2.97 -11.68 11.09
C LEU A 46 -2.85 -13.08 10.46
N PRO A 47 -3.05 -14.21 11.18
CA PRO A 47 -2.93 -15.54 10.59
C PRO A 47 -3.88 -15.79 9.41
N LEU A 48 -5.02 -15.08 9.34
CA LEU A 48 -5.99 -15.22 8.26
C LEU A 48 -5.42 -14.77 6.90
N LEU A 49 -4.43 -13.88 6.88
CA LEU A 49 -3.72 -13.48 5.66
C LEU A 49 -3.06 -14.67 4.95
N ALA A 50 -2.71 -15.73 5.69
CA ALA A 50 -2.10 -16.94 5.16
C ALA A 50 -3.10 -18.03 4.77
N SER A 51 -4.41 -17.73 4.81
CA SER A 51 -5.43 -18.66 4.31
C SER A 51 -5.25 -18.90 2.80
N PRO A 52 -5.35 -20.15 2.30
CA PRO A 52 -5.32 -20.45 0.87
C PRO A 52 -6.41 -19.74 0.05
N ASP A 53 -7.54 -19.40 0.69
CA ASP A 53 -8.65 -18.69 0.05
C ASP A 53 -8.48 -17.15 0.08
N MET A 54 -7.43 -16.65 0.73
CA MET A 54 -7.07 -15.24 0.75
C MET A 54 -6.33 -14.87 -0.55
N LYS A 55 -6.93 -14.00 -1.38
CA LYS A 55 -6.31 -13.51 -2.61
C LYS A 55 -6.21 -11.99 -2.58
N PRO A 56 -5.02 -11.43 -2.34
CA PRO A 56 -4.80 -9.99 -2.41
C PRO A 56 -5.14 -9.40 -3.80
N PRO A 57 -5.56 -8.12 -3.88
CA PRO A 57 -5.46 -7.13 -2.80
C PRO A 57 -6.63 -7.20 -1.81
N VAL A 58 -6.31 -7.19 -0.51
CA VAL A 58 -7.28 -7.20 0.58
C VAL A 58 -6.91 -6.12 1.60
N ALA A 59 -7.84 -5.64 2.41
CA ALA A 59 -7.54 -4.66 3.43
C ALA A 59 -8.04 -5.11 4.79
N LEU A 60 -7.22 -4.92 5.83
CA LEU A 60 -7.72 -4.88 7.20
C LEU A 60 -8.60 -3.64 7.31
N LEU A 61 -9.87 -3.86 7.61
CA LEU A 61 -10.90 -2.87 7.84
C LEU A 61 -11.08 -2.71 9.35
N CYS A 62 -10.92 -1.49 9.86
CA CYS A 62 -11.28 -1.15 11.23
C CYS A 62 -12.23 0.04 11.26
N TYR A 63 -13.29 -0.06 12.04
CA TYR A 63 -14.26 1.01 12.24
C TYR A 63 -14.73 1.08 13.69
N PRO A 64 -15.06 2.27 14.21
CA PRO A 64 -15.66 2.40 15.53
C PRO A 64 -17.15 2.01 15.46
N GLU A 65 -17.66 1.35 16.50
CA GLU A 65 -19.03 0.82 16.50
C GLU A 65 -20.10 1.94 16.49
N ASP A 66 -19.78 3.10 17.06
CA ASP A 66 -20.66 4.26 17.15
C ASP A 66 -20.66 5.15 15.90
N ASP A 67 -19.63 5.05 15.06
CA ASP A 67 -19.52 5.77 13.79
C ASP A 67 -18.80 4.93 12.71
N PRO A 68 -19.48 3.94 12.09
CA PRO A 68 -18.85 3.09 11.08
C PRO A 68 -18.30 3.84 9.86
N ALA A 69 -18.72 5.09 9.61
CA ALA A 69 -18.18 5.90 8.51
C ALA A 69 -16.73 6.35 8.77
N ALA A 70 -16.32 6.50 10.03
CA ALA A 70 -14.96 6.83 10.45
C ALA A 70 -14.01 5.62 10.37
N THR A 71 -13.94 4.99 9.20
CA THR A 71 -13.17 3.77 8.96
C THR A 71 -11.69 4.05 8.66
N SER A 72 -10.81 3.12 9.06
CA SER A 72 -9.42 3.04 8.62
C SER A 72 -9.14 1.71 7.90
N PHE A 73 -8.23 1.77 6.91
CA PHE A 73 -7.85 0.64 6.08
C PHE A 73 -6.33 0.42 6.10
N TRP A 74 -5.91 -0.83 6.17
CA TRP A 74 -4.53 -1.25 5.91
C TRP A 74 -4.55 -2.27 4.77
N PRO A 75 -4.37 -1.81 3.53
CA PRO A 75 -4.37 -2.70 2.37
C PRO A 75 -3.10 -3.54 2.31
N PHE A 76 -3.23 -4.74 1.76
CA PHE A 76 -2.20 -5.71 1.51
C PHE A 76 -2.31 -6.18 0.05
N ALA A 77 -1.17 -6.29 -0.61
CA ALA A 77 -0.99 -6.88 -1.93
C ALA A 77 0.04 -8.02 -1.84
N GLU A 78 0.12 -8.85 -2.88
CA GLU A 78 1.14 -9.91 -2.93
C GLU A 78 2.58 -9.37 -2.88
N PHE A 79 2.79 -8.12 -3.27
CA PHE A 79 4.07 -7.42 -3.19
C PHE A 79 4.20 -6.50 -1.96
N SER A 80 3.36 -6.68 -0.94
CA SER A 80 3.51 -5.99 0.34
C SER A 80 4.46 -6.78 1.24
N PRO A 81 5.55 -6.17 1.75
CA PRO A 81 6.47 -6.85 2.65
C PRO A 81 5.80 -7.43 3.90
N GLU A 82 4.81 -6.74 4.46
CA GLU A 82 4.03 -7.15 5.63
C GLU A 82 3.18 -8.38 5.35
N TYR A 83 2.56 -8.44 4.16
CA TYR A 83 1.83 -9.63 3.73
C TYR A 83 2.78 -10.82 3.61
N GLN A 84 3.94 -10.63 2.98
CA GLN A 84 4.96 -11.68 2.86
C GLN A 84 5.53 -12.11 4.22
N ALA A 85 5.70 -11.18 5.16
CA ALA A 85 6.14 -11.47 6.52
C ALA A 85 5.11 -12.31 7.28
N ALA A 86 3.81 -12.01 7.14
CA ALA A 86 2.73 -12.79 7.72
C ALA A 86 2.70 -14.21 7.14
N LEU A 87 2.80 -14.37 5.81
CA LEU A 87 2.90 -15.68 5.16
C LEU A 87 4.09 -16.49 5.69
N TRP A 88 5.27 -15.85 5.75
CA TRP A 88 6.48 -16.50 6.24
C TRP A 88 6.33 -16.94 7.70
N ALA A 89 5.80 -16.08 8.57
CA ALA A 89 5.65 -16.36 9.99
C ALA A 89 4.72 -17.56 10.23
N VAL A 90 3.56 -17.59 9.54
CA VAL A 90 2.61 -18.71 9.65
C VAL A 90 3.24 -20.01 9.13
N ALA A 91 3.91 -19.97 7.97
CA ALA A 91 4.56 -21.15 7.39
C ALA A 91 5.67 -21.72 8.29
N ASN A 92 6.41 -20.85 8.98
CA ASN A 92 7.53 -21.24 9.86
C ASN A 92 7.14 -21.35 11.34
N LYS A 93 5.87 -21.16 11.68
CA LYS A 93 5.34 -21.20 13.06
C LYS A 93 6.03 -20.20 14.01
N ALA A 94 6.50 -19.07 13.47
CA ALA A 94 6.98 -17.96 14.29
C ALA A 94 5.79 -17.23 14.93
N ALA A 95 6.00 -16.65 16.11
CA ALA A 95 5.01 -15.76 16.70
C ALA A 95 4.78 -14.56 15.78
N LEU A 96 3.52 -14.17 15.57
CA LEU A 96 3.14 -13.12 14.62
C LEU A 96 2.26 -12.10 15.32
N ARG A 97 2.68 -10.82 15.34
CA ARG A 97 1.95 -9.75 16.02
C ARG A 97 2.08 -8.41 15.30
N PHE A 98 1.03 -7.61 15.42
CA PHE A 98 1.09 -6.19 15.18
C PHE A 98 1.65 -5.46 16.42
N ILE A 99 2.37 -4.35 16.23
CA ILE A 99 3.05 -3.63 17.34
C ILE A 99 2.74 -2.13 17.44
N ASP A 100 2.01 -1.56 16.50
CA ASP A 100 1.65 -0.13 16.51
C ASP A 100 0.42 0.12 17.39
N LEU A 101 0.08 1.41 17.58
CA LEU A 101 -1.07 1.86 18.36
C LEU A 101 -2.33 1.04 18.02
N PRO A 102 -3.10 0.62 19.04
CA PRO A 102 -4.35 -0.06 18.79
C PRO A 102 -5.29 0.85 18.00
N SER A 103 -6.06 0.25 17.11
CA SER A 103 -7.04 0.95 16.28
C SER A 103 -7.99 1.81 17.10
N ALA A 104 -8.39 1.30 18.27
CA ALA A 104 -9.20 1.99 19.26
C ALA A 104 -8.63 3.36 19.67
N ALA A 105 -7.31 3.45 19.80
CA ALA A 105 -6.62 4.68 20.17
C ALA A 105 -6.40 5.58 18.96
N ARG A 106 -5.97 5.01 17.82
CA ARG A 106 -5.73 5.76 16.58
C ARG A 106 -7.00 6.48 16.10
N LEU A 107 -8.15 5.80 16.16
CA LEU A 107 -9.44 6.40 15.79
C LEU A 107 -9.91 7.46 16.78
N ALA A 108 -9.58 7.33 18.07
CA ALA A 108 -9.90 8.34 19.07
C ALA A 108 -9.08 9.63 18.87
N GLU A 109 -7.77 9.52 18.62
CA GLU A 109 -6.91 10.68 18.34
C GLU A 109 -7.32 11.36 17.03
N LYS A 110 -7.60 10.60 15.95
CA LYS A 110 -8.10 11.17 14.69
C LYS A 110 -9.41 11.94 14.86
N ALA A 111 -10.33 11.45 15.70
CA ALA A 111 -11.57 12.16 16.00
C ALA A 111 -11.33 13.42 16.84
N ALA A 112 -10.36 13.41 17.75
CA ALA A 112 -9.99 14.59 18.54
C ALA A 112 -9.31 15.66 17.68
N GLU A 113 -8.42 15.26 16.75
CA GLU A 113 -7.80 16.15 15.76
C GLU A 113 -8.86 16.79 14.86
N ALA A 114 -9.79 16.00 14.30
CA ALA A 114 -10.87 16.54 13.46
C ALA A 114 -11.80 17.51 14.22
N ALA A 115 -12.06 17.26 15.50
CA ALA A 115 -12.84 18.17 16.34
C ALA A 115 -12.08 19.47 16.61
N ALA A 116 -10.77 19.40 16.89
CA ALA A 116 -9.92 20.56 17.10
C ALA A 116 -9.78 21.41 15.82
N ASP A 117 -9.65 20.78 14.66
CA ASP A 117 -9.61 21.47 13.36
C ASP A 117 -10.94 22.18 13.06
N THR A 118 -12.06 21.56 13.44
CA THR A 118 -13.39 22.19 13.29
C THR A 118 -13.53 23.39 14.22
N GLU A 119 -13.10 23.27 15.48
CA GLU A 119 -13.10 24.39 16.43
C GLU A 119 -12.14 25.52 16.02
N ALA A 120 -10.98 25.18 15.44
CA ALA A 120 -10.01 26.13 14.90
C ALA A 120 -10.58 26.83 13.66
N ALA A 121 -11.18 26.10 12.71
CA ALA A 121 -11.83 26.68 11.54
C ALA A 121 -13.03 27.58 11.92
N GLU A 122 -13.79 27.22 12.97
CA GLU A 122 -14.87 28.06 13.53
C GLU A 122 -14.33 29.30 14.28
N ALA A 123 -13.10 29.24 14.82
CA ALA A 123 -12.42 30.37 15.45
C ALA A 123 -11.75 31.29 14.42
N GLU A 124 -11.16 30.74 13.36
CA GLU A 124 -10.53 31.46 12.23
C GLU A 124 -11.56 32.09 11.29
N ALA A 125 -12.81 31.60 11.27
CA ALA A 125 -13.92 32.32 10.66
C ALA A 125 -14.21 33.71 11.30
N LYS A 126 -13.46 34.11 12.32
CA LYS A 126 -13.46 35.46 12.92
C LYS A 126 -12.16 36.27 12.74
N ASP A 127 -11.11 35.71 12.14
CA ASP A 127 -9.90 36.45 11.79
C ASP A 127 -9.33 35.93 10.45
N GLU A 128 -9.53 36.70 9.39
CA GLU A 128 -8.99 36.38 8.06
C GLU A 128 -7.48 36.62 8.04
N GLN A 129 -6.70 35.55 8.16
CA GLN A 129 -5.34 35.44 7.63
C GLN A 129 -5.01 33.97 7.37
N GLY A 130 -5.03 33.60 6.09
CA GLY A 130 -4.81 32.23 5.63
C GLY A 130 -3.39 31.75 5.94
N GLU A 131 -3.31 30.63 6.67
CA GLU A 131 -2.11 29.82 6.75
C GLU A 131 -2.00 28.93 5.50
N GLU A 132 -0.85 28.98 4.84
CA GLU A 132 -0.52 28.03 3.77
C GLU A 132 -0.45 26.60 4.35
N PRO A 133 -0.97 25.59 3.66
CA PRO A 133 -0.86 24.22 4.13
C PRO A 133 0.61 23.84 4.25
N THR A 134 1.02 23.42 5.46
CA THR A 134 2.35 22.87 5.75
C THR A 134 2.68 21.81 4.70
N ARG A 135 3.62 22.13 3.80
CA ARG A 135 4.15 21.18 2.82
C ARG A 135 4.68 19.97 3.60
N VAL A 136 4.01 18.82 3.46
CA VAL A 136 4.59 17.52 3.80
C VAL A 136 5.87 17.42 2.95
N GLN A 137 7.02 17.66 3.57
CA GLN A 137 8.28 17.52 2.89
C GLN A 137 8.43 16.04 2.56
N ASP A 138 8.63 15.69 1.29
CA ASP A 138 9.01 14.34 0.87
C ASP A 138 10.51 14.17 1.19
N PRO A 139 10.88 13.50 2.30
CA PRO A 139 12.28 13.45 2.73
C PRO A 139 13.08 12.58 1.75
N ILE A 140 12.47 11.54 1.20
CA ILE A 140 13.07 10.68 0.17
C ILE A 140 13.31 11.48 -1.12
N GLY A 141 12.38 12.35 -1.49
CA GLY A 141 12.54 13.30 -2.61
C GLY A 141 13.78 14.19 -2.48
N THR A 142 14.23 14.50 -1.26
CA THR A 142 15.48 15.26 -1.05
C THR A 142 16.72 14.42 -1.34
N LEU A 143 16.77 13.15 -0.92
CA LEU A 143 17.83 12.22 -1.32
C LEU A 143 17.85 11.99 -2.83
N ALA A 144 16.66 11.82 -3.42
CA ALA A 144 16.50 11.59 -4.85
C ALA A 144 17.08 12.74 -5.67
N ARG A 145 16.74 13.99 -5.34
CA ARG A 145 17.31 15.18 -6.01
C ARG A 145 18.82 15.26 -5.86
N ALA A 146 19.37 14.94 -4.67
CA ALA A 146 20.82 14.90 -4.47
C ALA A 146 21.50 13.81 -5.31
N ALA A 147 20.79 12.71 -5.61
CA ALA A 147 21.23 11.62 -6.47
C ALA A 147 20.93 11.86 -7.98
N GLY A 148 20.42 13.03 -8.37
CA GLY A 148 20.12 13.37 -9.77
C GLY A 148 18.77 12.84 -10.29
N TYR A 149 17.87 12.41 -9.41
CA TYR A 149 16.52 11.99 -9.75
C TYR A 149 15.55 13.18 -9.65
N GLU A 150 14.51 13.16 -10.48
CA GLU A 150 13.46 14.19 -10.46
C GLU A 150 12.55 14.05 -9.23
N ASP A 151 12.35 12.83 -8.76
CA ASP A 151 11.41 12.49 -7.69
C ASP A 151 11.87 11.29 -6.84
N GLY A 152 11.33 11.21 -5.62
CA GLY A 152 11.61 10.16 -4.64
C GLY A 152 11.18 8.76 -5.07
N GLU A 153 10.13 8.65 -5.88
CA GLU A 153 9.57 7.38 -6.34
C GLU A 153 10.51 6.70 -7.33
N SER A 154 11.01 7.45 -8.30
CA SER A 154 11.98 6.98 -9.29
C SER A 154 13.26 6.49 -8.62
N TRP A 155 13.76 7.24 -7.63
CA TRP A 155 14.94 6.85 -6.85
C TRP A 155 14.70 5.57 -6.05
N TRP A 156 13.58 5.49 -5.33
CA TRP A 156 13.23 4.31 -4.55
C TRP A 156 13.06 3.07 -5.44
N SER A 157 12.38 3.24 -6.58
CA SER A 157 12.17 2.19 -7.57
C SER A 157 13.49 1.58 -8.02
N ASP A 158 14.46 2.40 -8.43
CA ASP A 158 15.72 1.91 -8.99
C ASP A 158 16.65 1.30 -7.93
N ILE A 159 16.82 2.01 -6.81
CA ILE A 159 17.82 1.67 -5.80
C ILE A 159 17.36 0.53 -4.88
N ILE A 160 16.06 0.44 -4.61
CA ILE A 160 15.50 -0.51 -3.64
C ILE A 160 14.63 -1.55 -4.32
N GLU A 161 13.65 -1.15 -5.12
CA GLU A 161 12.65 -2.11 -5.63
C GLU A 161 13.14 -2.96 -6.80
N GLN A 162 14.08 -2.44 -7.58
CA GLN A 162 14.53 -3.04 -8.82
C GLN A 162 16.02 -3.38 -8.83
N ASN A 163 16.74 -3.12 -7.75
CA ASN A 163 18.17 -3.37 -7.64
C ASN A 163 18.46 -4.90 -7.58
N PRO A 164 19.20 -5.46 -8.55
CA PRO A 164 19.50 -6.89 -8.59
C PRO A 164 20.51 -7.33 -7.50
N GLU A 165 21.32 -6.39 -7.00
CA GLU A 165 22.33 -6.63 -5.98
C GLU A 165 22.15 -5.62 -4.84
N PRO A 166 21.07 -5.73 -4.05
CA PRO A 166 20.70 -4.69 -3.10
C PRO A 166 21.66 -4.57 -1.90
N GLY A 167 22.67 -5.45 -1.79
CA GLY A 167 23.63 -5.46 -0.69
C GLY A 167 22.93 -5.54 0.67
N PRO A 168 23.46 -4.88 1.73
CA PRO A 168 22.80 -4.79 3.03
C PRO A 168 21.70 -3.71 3.02
N ILE A 169 20.69 -3.86 2.17
CA ILE A 169 19.70 -2.82 1.84
C ILE A 169 19.02 -2.19 3.05
N PHE A 170 18.67 -2.99 4.07
CA PHE A 170 18.01 -2.48 5.28
C PHE A 170 18.92 -1.58 6.12
N ALA A 171 20.24 -1.79 6.09
CA ALA A 171 21.19 -0.90 6.77
C ALA A 171 21.29 0.42 6.02
N ALA A 172 21.43 0.35 4.69
CA ALA A 172 21.47 1.54 3.85
C ALA A 172 20.20 2.39 3.99
N ILE A 173 19.03 1.74 4.03
CA ILE A 173 17.75 2.41 4.31
C ILE A 173 17.76 3.03 5.71
N ALA A 174 18.19 2.31 6.74
CA ALA A 174 18.22 2.84 8.11
C ALA A 174 19.15 4.06 8.22
N ASP A 175 20.32 4.04 7.60
CA ASP A 175 21.27 5.16 7.58
C ASP A 175 20.70 6.38 6.83
N ALA A 176 20.03 6.14 5.69
CA ALA A 176 19.36 7.17 4.92
C ALA A 176 18.22 7.83 5.72
N MET A 177 17.37 7.05 6.38
CA MET A 177 16.27 7.56 7.21
C MET A 177 16.77 8.28 8.45
N THR A 178 17.88 7.83 9.06
CA THR A 178 18.52 8.53 10.17
C THR A 178 18.97 9.92 9.73
N THR A 179 19.67 10.00 8.59
CA THR A 179 20.14 11.27 8.03
C THR A 179 19.00 12.22 7.71
N LEU A 180 17.89 11.69 7.16
CA LEU A 180 16.71 12.49 6.83
C LEU A 180 16.01 13.03 8.08
N ARG A 181 15.90 12.21 9.12
CA ARG A 181 15.30 12.60 10.41
C ARG A 181 16.11 13.65 11.15
N ASP A 182 17.44 13.59 11.08
CA ASP A 182 18.31 14.61 11.71
C ASP A 182 18.13 16.00 11.07
N GLY A 183 17.75 16.04 9.79
CA GLY A 183 17.44 17.28 9.07
C GLY A 183 16.00 17.77 9.23
N GLU A 184 15.11 16.95 9.78
CA GLU A 184 13.70 17.28 9.93
C GLU A 184 13.40 17.90 11.30
N GLY A 185 12.33 18.70 11.37
CA GLY A 185 11.89 19.38 12.59
C GLY A 185 11.27 18.45 13.63
N SER A 186 10.46 19.00 14.53
CA SER A 186 9.76 18.20 15.54
C SER A 186 8.79 17.21 14.88
N ILE A 187 8.91 15.93 15.25
CA ILE A 187 7.99 14.87 14.85
C ILE A 187 6.59 15.15 15.43
N GLY A 188 5.54 14.89 14.64
CA GLY A 188 4.15 15.05 15.07
C GLY A 188 3.80 14.20 16.30
N ARG A 189 2.87 14.70 17.12
CA ARG A 189 2.44 14.04 18.37
C ARG A 189 1.99 12.59 18.16
N LEU A 190 1.12 12.36 17.18
CA LEU A 190 0.60 11.02 16.87
C LEU A 190 1.73 10.05 16.51
N GLU A 191 2.69 10.50 15.70
CA GLU A 191 3.83 9.70 15.29
C GLU A 191 4.74 9.35 16.47
N ALA A 192 5.01 10.30 17.38
CA ALA A 192 5.74 10.03 18.61
C ALA A 192 5.03 8.99 19.50
N MET A 193 3.69 9.01 19.55
CA MET A 193 2.89 8.01 20.27
C MET A 193 2.95 6.63 19.63
N ARG A 194 2.89 6.55 18.29
CA ARG A 194 3.09 5.30 17.52
C ARG A 194 4.43 4.67 17.83
N GLU A 195 5.49 5.44 17.74
CA GLU A 195 6.86 4.97 18.01
C GLU A 195 7.05 4.53 19.47
N ALA A 196 6.46 5.26 20.42
CA ALA A 196 6.47 4.87 21.83
C ALA A 196 5.74 3.54 22.07
N HIS A 197 4.59 3.34 21.43
CA HIS A 197 3.84 2.09 21.53
C HIS A 197 4.63 0.91 20.93
N MET A 198 5.17 1.09 19.72
CA MET A 198 5.99 0.08 19.05
C MET A 198 7.20 -0.32 19.90
N ARG A 199 7.92 0.62 20.51
CA ARG A 199 9.05 0.32 21.41
C ARG A 199 8.62 -0.49 22.64
N LEU A 200 7.45 -0.20 23.23
CA LEU A 200 6.93 -0.95 24.37
C LEU A 200 6.56 -2.39 23.98
N GLU A 201 5.89 -2.58 22.84
CA GLU A 201 5.55 -3.91 22.32
C GLU A 201 6.79 -4.74 21.97
N ILE A 202 7.80 -4.13 21.35
CA ILE A 202 9.08 -4.77 21.07
C ILE A 202 9.78 -5.18 22.38
N ALA A 203 9.76 -4.31 23.39
CA ALA A 203 10.34 -4.61 24.70
C ALA A 203 9.57 -5.72 25.45
N ALA A 204 8.26 -5.83 25.26
CA ALA A 204 7.44 -6.91 25.79
C ALA A 204 7.75 -8.24 25.09
N ALA A 205 7.77 -8.25 23.75
CA ALA A 205 8.13 -9.41 22.96
C ALA A 205 9.52 -9.96 23.32
N ARG A 206 10.49 -9.07 23.57
CA ARG A 206 11.84 -9.45 24.02
C ARG A 206 11.88 -10.20 25.35
N LYS A 207 10.91 -9.96 26.24
CA LYS A 207 10.80 -10.70 27.51
C LYS A 207 10.08 -12.03 27.35
N GLU A 208 9.22 -12.14 26.34
CA GLU A 208 8.39 -13.31 26.10
C GLU A 208 9.09 -14.37 25.26
N PHE A 209 9.85 -13.96 24.25
CA PHE A 209 10.48 -14.86 23.30
C PHE A 209 11.99 -14.93 23.49
N ASP A 210 12.52 -16.15 23.50
CA ASP A 210 13.95 -16.42 23.49
C ASP A 210 14.40 -16.80 22.07
N GLY A 211 15.22 -15.94 21.45
CA GLY A 211 15.71 -16.12 20.08
C GLY A 211 15.69 -14.86 19.22
N PRO A 212 16.10 -14.97 17.94
CA PRO A 212 16.10 -13.85 17.00
C PRO A 212 14.68 -13.35 16.73
N MET A 213 14.48 -12.03 16.68
CA MET A 213 13.19 -11.41 16.32
C MET A 213 13.33 -10.49 15.13
N ALA A 214 12.28 -10.40 14.33
CA ALA A 214 12.19 -9.49 13.18
C ALA A 214 11.14 -8.40 13.45
N VAL A 215 11.54 -7.13 13.32
CA VAL A 215 10.63 -5.98 13.31
C VAL A 215 10.50 -5.49 11.88
N VAL A 216 9.28 -5.50 11.33
CA VAL A 216 8.94 -5.05 9.98
C VAL A 216 8.10 -3.80 10.11
N CYS A 217 8.64 -2.66 9.70
CA CYS A 217 7.97 -1.35 9.84
C CYS A 217 8.38 -0.43 8.69
N GLY A 218 7.57 0.60 8.44
CA GLY A 218 7.89 1.71 7.57
C GLY A 218 9.29 2.23 7.88
N ALA A 219 10.10 2.39 6.83
CA ALA A 219 11.52 2.75 6.95
C ALA A 219 11.76 3.97 7.85
N TRP A 220 10.82 4.92 7.82
CA TRP A 220 10.82 6.13 8.64
C TRP A 220 10.93 5.88 10.15
N HIS A 221 10.34 4.80 10.65
CA HIS A 221 10.30 4.50 12.09
C HIS A 221 11.60 3.86 12.60
N VAL A 222 12.39 3.22 11.73
CA VAL A 222 13.55 2.42 12.13
C VAL A 222 14.52 3.19 13.04
N PRO A 223 14.93 4.44 12.75
CA PRO A 223 15.84 5.17 13.62
C PRO A 223 15.27 5.40 15.03
N ALA A 224 13.97 5.71 15.14
CA ALA A 224 13.31 5.90 16.43
C ALA A 224 13.13 4.61 17.23
N LEU A 225 12.99 3.47 16.57
CA LEU A 225 12.88 2.17 17.25
C LEU A 225 14.25 1.66 17.73
N GLN A 226 15.34 2.08 17.06
CA GLN A 226 16.72 1.76 17.45
C GLN A 226 17.30 2.74 18.49
N ALA A 227 16.73 3.94 18.63
CA ALA A 227 17.17 4.94 19.57
C ALA A 227 16.98 4.51 21.03
N GLY A 228 17.85 5.01 21.92
CA GLY A 228 17.79 4.73 23.35
C GLY A 228 16.66 5.51 24.05
N HIS A 229 15.51 4.87 24.27
CA HIS A 229 14.40 5.41 25.05
C HIS A 229 14.18 4.66 26.36
N THR A 230 13.65 5.35 27.37
CA THR A 230 13.23 4.69 28.62
C THR A 230 11.78 4.26 28.52
N GLN A 231 11.42 3.12 29.10
CA GLN A 231 10.00 2.71 29.16
C GLN A 231 9.11 3.77 29.83
N LYS A 232 9.66 4.50 30.80
CA LYS A 232 8.96 5.60 31.49
C LYS A 232 8.64 6.77 30.55
N SER A 233 9.55 7.14 29.65
CA SER A 233 9.29 8.20 28.66
C SER A 233 8.25 7.78 27.64
N ASP A 234 8.29 6.52 27.17
CA ASP A 234 7.30 6.00 26.23
C ASP A 234 5.91 5.92 26.86
N GLN A 235 5.81 5.43 28.10
CA GLN A 235 4.55 5.40 28.86
C GLN A 235 3.98 6.81 29.12
N ALA A 236 4.83 7.83 29.26
CA ALA A 236 4.37 9.20 29.45
C ALA A 236 3.69 9.75 28.19
N LEU A 237 4.18 9.42 27.00
CA LEU A 237 3.59 9.83 25.72
C LEU A 237 2.21 9.21 25.49
N LEU A 238 1.99 7.99 26.00
CA LEU A 238 0.72 7.26 25.86
C LEU A 238 -0.29 7.57 26.97
N LYS A 239 0.10 8.38 27.97
CA LYS A 239 -0.76 8.66 29.13
C LYS A 239 -1.94 9.54 28.71
N GLY A 240 -3.15 9.07 29.00
CA GLY A 240 -4.38 9.80 28.72
C GLY A 240 -4.90 9.64 27.30
N ILE A 241 -4.33 8.71 26.51
CA ILE A 241 -4.81 8.40 25.16
C ILE A 241 -6.27 7.93 25.20
N GLY A 242 -7.10 8.55 24.35
CA GLY A 242 -8.50 8.15 24.19
C GLY A 242 -8.61 6.73 23.63
N ARG A 243 -9.74 6.05 23.87
CA ARG A 243 -10.03 4.75 23.24
C ARG A 243 -11.49 4.69 22.83
N ARG A 244 -11.74 4.20 21.61
CA ARG A 244 -13.07 3.88 21.10
C ARG A 244 -13.26 2.38 20.97
N LYS A 245 -14.50 1.91 21.09
CA LYS A 245 -14.83 0.51 20.82
C LYS A 245 -14.83 0.29 19.31
N THR A 246 -14.01 -0.63 18.84
CA THR A 246 -13.80 -0.88 17.41
C THR A 246 -14.16 -2.31 17.04
N THR A 247 -14.60 -2.47 15.80
CA THR A 247 -14.74 -3.77 15.14
C THR A 247 -13.77 -3.85 13.97
N MET A 248 -13.20 -5.04 13.76
CA MET A 248 -12.14 -5.28 12.79
C MET A 248 -12.43 -6.54 11.98
N THR A 249 -12.15 -6.49 10.67
CA THR A 249 -12.21 -7.66 9.78
C THR A 249 -11.38 -7.42 8.52
N TYR A 250 -11.26 -8.42 7.63
CA TYR A 250 -10.74 -8.21 6.28
C TYR A 250 -11.88 -7.93 5.30
N ALA A 251 -11.58 -7.10 4.30
CA ALA A 251 -12.46 -6.84 3.18
C ALA A 251 -11.68 -6.98 1.85
N PRO A 252 -12.34 -7.41 0.76
CA PRO A 252 -11.80 -7.29 -0.59
C PRO A 252 -11.35 -5.86 -0.86
N TRP A 253 -10.20 -5.72 -1.51
CA TRP A 253 -9.70 -4.45 -2.00
C TRP A 253 -9.57 -4.50 -3.52
N THR A 254 -9.28 -3.35 -4.14
CA THR A 254 -9.07 -3.29 -5.58
C THR A 254 -7.67 -2.79 -5.89
N GLY A 255 -7.10 -3.24 -7.01
CA GLY A 255 -5.79 -2.77 -7.49
C GLY A 255 -5.67 -1.25 -7.52
N PRO A 256 -6.63 -0.51 -8.12
CA PRO A 256 -6.60 0.95 -8.15
C PRO A 256 -6.55 1.62 -6.78
N ARG A 257 -7.19 1.06 -5.75
CA ARG A 257 -7.18 1.62 -4.39
C ARG A 257 -5.86 1.40 -3.64
N LEU A 258 -4.89 0.71 -4.23
CA LEU A 258 -3.50 0.69 -3.76
C LEU A 258 -2.71 1.91 -4.27
N ALA A 259 -3.26 2.65 -5.24
CA ALA A 259 -2.55 3.76 -5.85
C ALA A 259 -2.64 5.03 -5.00
N LEU A 260 -1.55 5.80 -4.97
CA LEU A 260 -1.51 7.10 -4.28
C LEU A 260 -2.61 8.05 -4.77
N GLY A 261 -2.88 8.05 -6.08
CA GLY A 261 -3.91 8.87 -6.72
C GLY A 261 -5.35 8.58 -6.27
N TYR A 262 -5.59 7.49 -5.53
CA TYR A 262 -6.88 7.14 -4.95
C TYR A 262 -6.99 7.52 -3.45
N GLY A 263 -6.09 8.37 -2.95
CA GLY A 263 -6.14 8.90 -1.59
C GLY A 263 -5.52 8.00 -0.51
N TYR A 264 -4.81 6.94 -0.91
CA TYR A 264 -4.05 6.11 0.02
C TYR A 264 -2.63 6.65 0.16
N GLY A 265 -2.32 7.28 1.30
CA GLY A 265 -1.05 8.00 1.52
C GLY A 265 0.22 7.15 1.46
N ALA A 266 0.11 5.85 1.70
CA ALA A 266 1.21 4.88 1.54
C ALA A 266 1.14 4.13 0.19
N GLY A 267 0.30 4.61 -0.74
CA GLY A 267 0.09 4.00 -2.03
C GLY A 267 1.30 4.12 -2.97
N VAL A 268 1.27 3.31 -4.02
CA VAL A 268 2.26 3.33 -5.10
C VAL A 268 1.71 4.07 -6.33
N VAL A 269 2.57 4.56 -7.21
CA VAL A 269 2.10 5.25 -8.43
C VAL A 269 1.46 4.25 -9.40
N ALA A 270 2.01 3.05 -9.52
CA ALA A 270 1.57 2.04 -10.47
C ALA A 270 1.47 0.63 -9.82
N PRO A 271 0.40 0.32 -9.08
CA PRO A 271 0.20 -1.00 -8.46
C PRO A 271 0.32 -2.18 -9.44
N GLY A 272 -0.19 -2.04 -10.66
CA GLY A 272 -0.12 -3.04 -11.73
C GLY A 272 1.30 -3.29 -12.22
N TRP A 273 2.18 -2.28 -12.18
CA TRP A 273 3.61 -2.43 -12.45
C TRP A 273 4.32 -3.13 -11.28
N CYS A 274 4.04 -2.75 -10.03
CA CYS A 274 4.57 -3.44 -8.86
C CYS A 274 4.20 -4.93 -8.85
N LYS A 275 2.94 -5.25 -9.18
CA LYS A 275 2.45 -6.62 -9.36
C LYS A 275 3.24 -7.35 -10.44
N HIS A 276 3.42 -6.74 -11.60
CA HIS A 276 4.19 -7.32 -12.70
C HIS A 276 5.62 -7.67 -12.27
N LEU A 277 6.34 -6.71 -11.68
CA LEU A 277 7.70 -6.92 -11.18
C LEU A 277 7.77 -8.05 -10.15
N TRP A 278 6.78 -8.14 -9.26
CA TRP A 278 6.70 -9.23 -8.30
C TRP A 278 6.51 -10.59 -9.00
N GLN A 279 5.59 -10.69 -9.95
CA GLN A 279 5.28 -11.94 -10.63
C GLN A 279 6.41 -12.42 -11.56
N THR A 280 7.16 -11.49 -12.14
CA THR A 280 8.30 -11.78 -13.01
C THR A 280 9.64 -11.73 -12.27
N ARG A 281 9.63 -11.67 -10.93
CA ARG A 281 10.87 -11.61 -10.13
C ARG A 281 11.75 -12.82 -10.42
N GLY A 282 13.06 -12.60 -10.59
CA GLY A 282 14.02 -13.63 -10.95
C GLY A 282 14.06 -14.00 -12.43
N GLN A 283 13.34 -13.26 -13.29
CA GLN A 283 13.42 -13.39 -14.75
C GLN A 283 14.09 -12.15 -15.35
N ASP A 284 14.93 -12.35 -16.37
CA ASP A 284 15.67 -11.27 -17.04
C ASP A 284 14.84 -10.54 -18.12
N ASP A 285 13.61 -10.98 -18.37
CA ASP A 285 12.74 -10.54 -19.46
C ASP A 285 11.51 -9.73 -18.98
N ALA A 286 11.51 -9.24 -17.73
CA ALA A 286 10.41 -8.46 -17.15
C ALA A 286 9.95 -7.30 -18.06
N SER A 287 10.87 -6.54 -18.66
CA SER A 287 10.54 -5.46 -19.60
C SER A 287 9.85 -5.97 -20.87
N VAL A 288 10.27 -7.14 -21.39
CA VAL A 288 9.68 -7.77 -22.57
C VAL A 288 8.26 -8.25 -22.26
N LEU A 289 8.08 -8.92 -21.12
CA LEU A 289 6.77 -9.39 -20.66
C LEU A 289 5.80 -8.22 -20.45
N TRP A 290 6.29 -7.07 -19.98
CA TRP A 290 5.48 -5.87 -19.86
C TRP A 290 5.04 -5.32 -21.23
N LEU A 291 5.96 -5.21 -22.19
CA LEU A 291 5.62 -4.78 -23.56
C LEU A 291 4.62 -5.73 -24.22
N ALA A 292 4.75 -7.04 -23.98
CA ALA A 292 3.78 -8.03 -24.44
C ALA A 292 2.39 -7.80 -23.81
N ARG A 293 2.32 -7.41 -22.53
CA ARG A 293 1.08 -7.03 -21.86
C ARG A 293 0.48 -5.76 -22.48
N ILE A 294 1.29 -4.72 -22.73
CA ILE A 294 0.84 -3.50 -23.43
C ILE A 294 0.25 -3.86 -24.79
N ALA A 295 0.94 -4.68 -25.59
CA ALA A 295 0.45 -5.12 -26.89
C ALA A 295 -0.86 -5.90 -26.80
N SER A 296 -1.03 -6.73 -25.76
CA SER A 296 -2.26 -7.48 -25.52
C SER A 296 -3.45 -6.54 -25.28
N VAL A 297 -3.28 -5.56 -24.38
CA VAL A 297 -4.31 -4.55 -24.08
C VAL A 297 -4.65 -3.73 -25.34
N LEU A 298 -3.65 -3.34 -26.12
CA LEU A 298 -3.86 -2.60 -27.37
C LEU A 298 -4.64 -3.41 -28.41
N ARG A 299 -4.29 -4.69 -28.59
CA ARG A 299 -5.00 -5.59 -29.49
C ARG A 299 -6.45 -5.81 -29.06
N ALA A 300 -6.70 -5.94 -27.76
CA ALA A 300 -8.06 -6.05 -27.22
C ALA A 300 -8.91 -4.80 -27.52
N LYS A 301 -8.27 -3.62 -27.63
CA LYS A 301 -8.90 -2.35 -28.02
C LYS A 301 -8.90 -2.10 -29.53
N GLY A 302 -8.52 -3.09 -30.34
CA GLY A 302 -8.58 -3.02 -31.81
C GLY A 302 -7.32 -2.46 -32.50
N HIS A 303 -6.24 -2.21 -31.76
CA HIS A 303 -4.99 -1.73 -32.34
C HIS A 303 -4.09 -2.88 -32.80
N MET A 304 -3.65 -2.84 -34.06
CA MET A 304 -2.75 -3.84 -34.62
C MET A 304 -1.30 -3.50 -34.29
N ILE A 305 -0.69 -4.26 -33.36
CA ILE A 305 0.71 -4.10 -32.97
C ILE A 305 1.57 -5.22 -33.56
N SER A 306 2.51 -4.85 -34.42
CA SER A 306 3.47 -5.78 -35.04
C SER A 306 4.57 -6.19 -34.06
N THR A 307 5.15 -7.38 -34.27
CA THR A 307 6.33 -7.81 -33.50
C THR A 307 7.53 -6.88 -33.72
N ALA A 308 7.69 -6.33 -34.92
CA ALA A 308 8.75 -5.37 -35.23
C ALA A 308 8.65 -4.10 -34.37
N SER A 309 7.43 -3.59 -34.17
CA SER A 309 7.18 -2.43 -33.30
C SER A 309 7.52 -2.72 -31.84
N LEU A 310 7.27 -3.94 -31.36
CA LEU A 310 7.63 -4.35 -30.00
C LEU A 310 9.14 -4.48 -29.79
N ILE A 311 9.86 -5.02 -30.78
CA ILE A 311 11.33 -5.07 -30.75
C ILE A 311 11.90 -3.65 -30.72
N GLU A 312 11.35 -2.73 -31.51
CA GLU A 312 11.78 -1.34 -31.51
C GLU A 312 11.46 -0.62 -30.19
N ALA A 313 10.28 -0.87 -29.60
CA ALA A 313 9.93 -0.35 -28.28
C ALA A 313 10.89 -0.85 -27.19
N GLU A 314 11.27 -2.13 -27.23
CA GLU A 314 12.23 -2.71 -26.28
C GLU A 314 13.63 -2.08 -26.43
N ARG A 315 14.11 -1.96 -27.67
CA ARG A 315 15.37 -1.31 -28.01
C ARG A 315 15.40 0.15 -27.54
N LEU A 316 14.32 0.88 -27.79
CA LEU A 316 14.16 2.28 -27.40
C LEU A 316 14.10 2.43 -25.88
N ALA A 317 13.37 1.57 -25.16
CA ALA A 317 13.31 1.59 -23.70
C ALA A 317 14.70 1.38 -23.07
N ARG A 318 15.51 0.47 -23.62
CA ARG A 318 16.91 0.29 -23.19
C ARG A 318 17.79 1.50 -23.48
N ALA A 319 17.62 2.14 -24.65
CA ALA A 319 18.35 3.35 -24.98
C ALA A 319 17.98 4.52 -24.05
N LEU A 320 16.68 4.68 -23.74
CA LEU A 320 16.19 5.69 -22.78
C LEU A 320 16.75 5.43 -21.38
N ALA A 321 16.76 4.18 -20.92
CA ALA A 321 17.36 3.81 -19.65
C ALA A 321 18.84 4.22 -19.59
N ALA A 322 19.62 3.90 -20.64
CA ALA A 322 21.03 4.25 -20.72
C ALA A 322 21.27 5.77 -20.74
N ILE A 323 20.45 6.54 -21.47
CA ILE A 323 20.54 8.01 -21.51
C ILE A 323 20.20 8.63 -20.15
N ARG A 324 19.27 8.03 -19.41
CA ARG A 324 18.85 8.46 -18.08
C ARG A 324 19.73 7.89 -16.95
N GLU A 325 20.83 7.22 -17.30
CA GLU A 325 21.75 6.57 -16.36
C GLU A 325 21.06 5.56 -15.42
N ARG A 326 20.01 4.91 -15.93
CA ARG A 326 19.23 3.89 -15.23
C ARG A 326 19.86 2.51 -15.43
N PRO A 327 19.86 1.64 -14.40
CA PRO A 327 20.41 0.29 -14.52
C PRO A 327 19.62 -0.59 -15.50
N LYS A 328 18.32 -0.33 -15.69
CA LYS A 328 17.43 -1.04 -16.62
C LYS A 328 16.18 -0.19 -16.93
N PRO A 329 15.40 -0.54 -17.96
CA PRO A 329 14.15 0.16 -18.26
C PRO A 329 13.15 0.02 -17.10
N GLY A 330 12.78 1.15 -16.52
CA GLY A 330 11.66 1.25 -15.59
C GLY A 330 10.33 1.45 -16.31
N PHE A 331 9.30 1.74 -15.53
CA PHE A 331 7.97 2.00 -16.06
C PHE A 331 7.97 3.19 -17.04
N GLU A 332 8.64 4.28 -16.69
CA GLU A 332 8.69 5.52 -17.49
C GLU A 332 9.36 5.31 -18.85
N GLU A 333 10.49 4.60 -18.90
CA GLU A 333 11.16 4.27 -20.17
C GLU A 333 10.28 3.38 -21.06
N LEU A 334 9.59 2.41 -20.47
CA LEU A 334 8.69 1.53 -21.19
C LEU A 334 7.45 2.27 -21.70
N ARG A 335 6.93 3.23 -20.94
CA ARG A 335 5.84 4.11 -21.37
C ARG A 335 6.28 4.96 -22.56
N ASP A 336 7.37 5.69 -22.43
CA ASP A 336 7.82 6.64 -23.45
C ASP A 336 8.22 5.91 -24.75
N ALA A 337 8.84 4.74 -24.62
CA ALA A 337 9.12 3.88 -25.76
C ALA A 337 7.84 3.35 -26.40
N SER A 338 6.83 2.97 -25.61
CA SER A 338 5.53 2.55 -26.12
C SER A 338 4.81 3.68 -26.85
N VAL A 339 4.78 4.90 -26.28
CA VAL A 339 4.20 6.08 -26.93
C VAL A 339 4.85 6.31 -28.29
N SER A 340 6.17 6.25 -28.35
CA SER A 340 6.93 6.50 -29.58
C SER A 340 6.72 5.39 -30.63
N ALA A 341 6.87 4.12 -30.24
CA ALA A 341 6.95 3.00 -31.17
C ALA A 341 5.62 2.28 -31.43
N LEU A 342 4.67 2.35 -30.49
CA LEU A 342 3.37 1.65 -30.55
C LEU A 342 2.20 2.61 -30.80
N PHE A 343 2.31 3.86 -30.36
CA PHE A 343 1.26 4.89 -30.51
C PHE A 343 1.63 6.00 -31.50
N ASN A 344 2.64 5.80 -32.35
CA ASN A 344 3.10 6.79 -33.35
C ASN A 344 3.42 8.18 -32.76
N GLY A 345 3.85 8.23 -31.50
CA GLY A 345 4.14 9.47 -30.77
C GLY A 345 2.91 10.15 -30.14
N GLU A 346 1.71 9.59 -30.24
CA GLU A 346 0.50 10.18 -29.70
C GLU A 346 0.29 9.82 -28.22
N ALA A 347 0.82 10.66 -27.33
CA ALA A 347 0.73 10.45 -25.88
C ALA A 347 -0.71 10.38 -25.34
N LEU A 348 -1.70 10.99 -26.02
CA LEU A 348 -3.11 10.91 -25.62
C LEU A 348 -3.66 9.47 -25.74
N LEU A 349 -3.14 8.67 -26.67
CA LEU A 349 -3.58 7.29 -26.85
C LEU A 349 -3.13 6.40 -25.67
N TRP A 350 -2.07 6.76 -24.96
CA TRP A 350 -1.67 6.08 -23.72
C TRP A 350 -2.79 6.08 -22.67
N LYS A 351 -3.58 7.16 -22.59
CA LYS A 351 -4.68 7.28 -21.63
C LYS A 351 -5.75 6.20 -21.80
N MET A 352 -5.85 5.56 -22.98
CA MET A 352 -6.80 4.46 -23.22
C MET A 352 -6.41 3.16 -22.52
N VAL A 353 -5.12 2.98 -22.19
CA VAL A 353 -4.57 1.74 -21.61
C VAL A 353 -3.96 1.94 -20.23
N GLU A 354 -3.64 3.18 -19.86
CA GLU A 354 -2.93 3.54 -18.63
C GLU A 354 -3.61 2.99 -17.38
N ALA A 355 -4.93 3.18 -17.21
CA ALA A 355 -5.64 2.70 -16.03
C ALA A 355 -5.53 1.17 -15.88
N GLU A 356 -5.74 0.43 -16.97
CA GLU A 356 -5.69 -1.03 -16.97
C GLU A 356 -4.30 -1.60 -16.69
N LEU A 357 -3.26 -0.92 -17.18
CA LEU A 357 -1.87 -1.33 -16.99
C LEU A 357 -1.34 -0.90 -15.61
N LEU A 358 -1.49 0.37 -15.24
CA LEU A 358 -0.86 0.94 -14.04
C LEU A 358 -1.62 0.66 -12.77
N LEU A 359 -2.94 0.76 -12.79
CA LEU A 359 -3.76 0.53 -11.60
C LEU A 359 -4.07 -0.96 -11.45
N GLY A 360 -4.20 -1.66 -12.57
CA GLY A 360 -4.71 -3.02 -12.62
C GLY A 360 -6.23 -3.08 -12.47
N ALA A 361 -6.80 -4.26 -12.75
CA ALA A 361 -8.23 -4.52 -12.68
C ALA A 361 -8.61 -5.53 -11.59
N ASP A 362 -7.66 -5.88 -10.73
CA ASP A 362 -7.83 -6.93 -9.74
C ASP A 362 -8.81 -6.52 -8.64
N VAL A 363 -9.64 -7.47 -8.22
CA VAL A 363 -10.49 -7.40 -7.03
C VAL A 363 -10.08 -8.58 -6.16
N GLY A 364 -9.67 -8.32 -4.92
CA GLY A 364 -9.26 -9.39 -4.03
C GLY A 364 -10.42 -10.28 -3.57
N GLU A 365 -10.05 -11.39 -2.96
CA GLU A 365 -10.97 -12.36 -2.39
C GLU A 365 -10.54 -12.65 -0.94
N ILE A 366 -11.52 -12.81 -0.06
CA ILE A 366 -11.32 -13.19 1.34
C ILE A 366 -11.99 -14.55 1.60
N PRO A 367 -11.52 -15.34 2.57
CA PRO A 367 -12.14 -16.62 2.93
C PRO A 367 -13.63 -16.47 3.25
N PRO A 368 -14.49 -17.43 2.83
CA PRO A 368 -15.94 -17.31 2.94
C PRO A 368 -16.47 -17.31 4.38
N ASP A 369 -15.67 -17.79 5.33
CA ASP A 369 -15.95 -17.81 6.77
C ASP A 369 -15.46 -16.55 7.50
N THR A 370 -14.81 -15.61 6.78
CA THR A 370 -14.38 -14.33 7.35
C THR A 370 -15.60 -13.51 7.78
N PRO A 371 -15.71 -13.10 9.05
CA PRO A 371 -16.82 -12.28 9.51
C PRO A 371 -16.90 -10.96 8.73
N LEU A 372 -18.02 -10.68 8.07
CA LEU A 372 -18.20 -9.44 7.30
C LEU A 372 -18.87 -8.36 8.15
N ALA A 373 -18.60 -7.09 7.82
CA ALA A 373 -19.46 -6.01 8.27
C ALA A 373 -20.88 -6.22 7.69
N PRO A 374 -21.97 -5.99 8.45
CA PRO A 374 -23.33 -6.27 7.98
C PRO A 374 -23.70 -5.64 6.64
N LEU A 375 -23.20 -4.43 6.37
CA LEU A 375 -23.43 -3.73 5.10
C LEU A 375 -22.72 -4.41 3.92
N ILE A 376 -21.53 -4.98 4.15
CA ILE A 376 -20.77 -5.71 3.13
C ILE A 376 -21.51 -7.02 2.80
N ASP A 377 -22.01 -7.74 3.81
CA ASP A 377 -22.82 -8.96 3.60
C ASP A 377 -24.10 -8.66 2.78
N ASP A 378 -24.85 -7.61 3.17
CA ASP A 378 -26.06 -7.23 2.43
C ASP A 378 -25.75 -6.85 0.98
N LEU A 379 -24.68 -6.08 0.75
CA LEU A 379 -24.25 -5.73 -0.60
C LEU A 379 -23.89 -6.97 -1.41
N GLN A 380 -23.10 -7.90 -0.87
CA GLN A 380 -22.71 -9.13 -1.56
C GLN A 380 -23.93 -10.01 -1.93
N ARG A 381 -24.93 -10.11 -1.04
CA ARG A 381 -26.19 -10.80 -1.33
C ARG A 381 -26.94 -10.14 -2.51
N ASN A 382 -27.04 -8.81 -2.51
CA ASN A 382 -27.67 -8.05 -3.60
C ASN A 382 -26.88 -8.18 -4.93
N GLN A 383 -25.55 -8.16 -4.89
CA GLN A 383 -24.67 -8.36 -6.04
C GLN A 383 -24.91 -9.72 -6.71
N LYS A 384 -24.95 -10.78 -5.89
CA LYS A 384 -25.23 -12.14 -6.35
C LYS A 384 -26.61 -12.27 -6.98
N ALA A 385 -27.64 -11.69 -6.34
CA ALA A 385 -28.99 -11.65 -6.89
C ALA A 385 -29.08 -10.87 -8.22
N ALA A 386 -28.34 -9.76 -8.32
CA ALA A 386 -28.30 -8.92 -9.52
C ALA A 386 -27.45 -9.52 -10.66
N ARG A 387 -26.63 -10.53 -10.35
CA ARG A 387 -25.54 -11.04 -11.20
C ARG A 387 -24.61 -9.90 -11.65
N LEU A 388 -24.35 -8.96 -10.73
CA LEU A 388 -23.40 -7.88 -10.91
C LEU A 388 -22.16 -8.20 -10.07
N LYS A 389 -21.04 -8.43 -10.74
CA LYS A 389 -19.76 -8.67 -10.07
C LYS A 389 -19.10 -7.33 -9.78
N PRO A 390 -18.41 -7.18 -8.62
CA PRO A 390 -17.53 -6.04 -8.42
C PRO A 390 -16.44 -6.05 -9.48
N GLU A 391 -16.19 -4.89 -10.07
CA GLU A 391 -15.16 -4.66 -11.07
C GLU A 391 -14.36 -3.43 -10.62
N ALA A 392 -13.03 -3.49 -10.74
CA ALA A 392 -12.16 -2.40 -10.30
C ALA A 392 -12.12 -1.22 -11.28
N LEU A 393 -12.40 -1.48 -12.56
CA LEU A 393 -12.40 -0.49 -13.64
C LEU A 393 -13.81 -0.29 -14.17
N GLU A 394 -14.08 0.89 -14.71
CA GLU A 394 -15.38 1.21 -15.29
C GLU A 394 -15.66 0.37 -16.55
N ARG A 395 -16.90 -0.09 -16.66
CA ARG A 395 -17.43 -0.82 -17.82
C ARG A 395 -18.82 -0.30 -18.16
N GLU A 396 -19.09 -0.18 -19.46
CA GLU A 396 -20.44 0.11 -19.93
C GLU A 396 -21.35 -1.10 -19.72
N LEU A 397 -22.49 -0.89 -19.08
CA LEU A 397 -23.48 -1.93 -18.77
C LEU A 397 -24.84 -1.54 -19.35
N SER A 398 -25.26 -2.25 -20.40
CA SER A 398 -26.61 -2.12 -20.93
C SER A 398 -27.62 -2.84 -20.01
N VAL A 399 -28.66 -2.10 -19.58
CA VAL A 399 -29.68 -2.59 -18.65
C VAL A 399 -31.07 -2.45 -19.29
N ASP A 400 -31.74 -3.57 -19.57
CA ASP A 400 -33.13 -3.55 -20.08
C ASP A 400 -34.14 -3.42 -18.92
N LEU A 401 -34.63 -2.20 -18.72
CA LEU A 401 -35.57 -1.84 -17.65
C LEU A 401 -36.95 -2.53 -17.77
N ARG A 402 -37.28 -3.12 -18.91
CA ARG A 402 -38.53 -3.87 -19.10
C ARG A 402 -38.47 -5.28 -18.52
N SER A 403 -37.25 -5.78 -18.25
CA SER A 403 -37.03 -7.07 -17.60
C SER A 403 -36.95 -6.90 -16.09
N GLU A 404 -37.48 -7.85 -15.32
CA GLU A 404 -37.35 -7.85 -13.85
C GLU A 404 -35.88 -7.79 -13.41
N SER A 405 -35.00 -8.52 -14.11
CA SER A 405 -33.56 -8.53 -13.81
C SER A 405 -32.90 -7.19 -14.09
N GLY A 406 -33.26 -6.52 -15.20
CA GLY A 406 -32.72 -5.20 -15.52
C GLY A 406 -33.23 -4.12 -14.58
N LEU A 407 -34.53 -4.16 -14.23
CA LEU A 407 -35.10 -3.27 -13.23
C LEU A 407 -34.43 -3.45 -11.86
N PHE A 408 -34.15 -4.69 -11.44
CA PHE A 408 -33.44 -4.96 -10.19
C PHE A 408 -32.00 -4.40 -10.19
N ARG A 409 -31.25 -4.60 -11.29
CA ARG A 409 -29.90 -4.02 -11.46
C ARG A 409 -29.93 -2.50 -11.37
N SER A 410 -30.83 -1.85 -12.11
CA SER A 410 -31.01 -0.40 -12.08
C SER A 410 -31.36 0.09 -10.67
N THR A 411 -32.30 -0.58 -10.00
CA THR A 411 -32.71 -0.25 -8.63
C THR A 411 -31.54 -0.35 -7.64
N LEU A 412 -30.73 -1.40 -7.73
CA LEU A 412 -29.56 -1.55 -6.87
C LEU A 412 -28.55 -0.41 -7.09
N LEU A 413 -28.20 -0.09 -8.33
CA LEU A 413 -27.27 0.98 -8.66
C LEU A 413 -27.78 2.36 -8.17
N HIS A 414 -29.07 2.65 -8.36
CA HIS A 414 -29.68 3.87 -7.84
C HIS A 414 -29.67 3.95 -6.31
N ARG A 415 -29.96 2.85 -5.62
CA ARG A 415 -29.91 2.80 -4.14
C ARG A 415 -28.51 3.12 -3.63
N LEU A 416 -27.48 2.61 -4.30
CA LEU A 416 -26.10 2.87 -3.92
C LEU A 416 -25.71 4.34 -4.14
N ASN A 417 -26.11 4.93 -5.27
CA ASN A 417 -25.87 6.37 -5.51
C ASN A 417 -26.58 7.26 -4.48
N VAL A 418 -27.80 6.90 -4.04
CA VAL A 418 -28.50 7.62 -2.96
C VAL A 418 -27.75 7.54 -1.63
N LEU A 419 -27.02 6.45 -1.40
CA LEU A 419 -26.18 6.25 -0.21
C LEU A 419 -24.77 6.87 -0.37
N GLY A 420 -24.49 7.56 -1.48
CA GLY A 420 -23.16 8.09 -1.78
C GLY A 420 -22.11 7.02 -2.13
N VAL A 421 -22.56 5.83 -2.54
CA VAL A 421 -21.69 4.75 -3.01
C VAL A 421 -21.74 4.73 -4.54
N ASP A 422 -20.81 5.43 -5.16
CA ASP A 422 -20.75 5.64 -6.61
C ASP A 422 -20.25 4.41 -7.38
N TRP A 423 -20.90 3.25 -7.19
CA TRP A 423 -20.53 2.02 -7.90
C TRP A 423 -20.93 2.05 -9.39
N GLY A 424 -21.91 2.89 -9.77
CA GLY A 424 -22.25 3.08 -11.18
C GLY A 424 -22.97 4.40 -11.41
N ARG A 425 -22.70 5.03 -12.56
CA ARG A 425 -23.34 6.27 -12.99
C ARG A 425 -24.21 6.02 -14.23
N LEU A 426 -25.27 6.81 -14.36
CA LEU A 426 -26.01 6.90 -15.62
C LEU A 426 -25.15 7.68 -16.62
N THR A 427 -24.96 7.10 -17.80
CA THR A 427 -24.23 7.67 -18.92
C THR A 427 -25.16 8.07 -20.05
#